data_AF-A0A0G4N3R0-F1
#
_entry.id   AF-A0A0G4N3R0-F1
#
_cell.length_a   1.000
_cell.length_b   1.000
_cell.length_c   1.000
_cell.angle_alpha   90.00
_cell.angle_beta   90.00
_cell.angle_gamma   90.00
#
_symmetry.space_group_name_H-M   'P 1'
#
loop_
_entity.id
_entity.type
_entity.pdbx_description
1 polymer ?
#
loop_
_entity_poly.entity_id
_entity_poly.type
_entity_poly.pdbx_seq_one_letter_code
_entity_poly.pdbx_strand_id
1 'polypeptide(L)'
;MTTQDSKDIDLWIHKSGGSAIVLMADEKSVDQVLKAIGKAKKKNKMPVWGEGVASDSPGLGAPWVAAHLQLSRADKAATQKSVHAFFNVFNRKEKEAAETAKRLRNEPDEDGFVTVTRGGRATPATKNEAEAARQKMVDRAAKKKDETKDFYRFQLRERRKAEQALLLKKFDEDRQKVLAMKEKRGNFRPET
;
A
#
# COMPACT_ATOMS: atom_id res chain seq x y z
N MET A 1 -36.44 -10.51 -7.62
CA MET A 1 -35.38 -9.54 -7.96
C MET A 1 -35.77 -8.20 -7.39
N THR A 2 -35.32 -7.89 -6.18
CA THR A 2 -35.59 -6.62 -5.49
C THR A 2 -34.28 -6.16 -4.86
N THR A 3 -33.49 -5.45 -5.66
CA THR A 3 -32.34 -4.69 -5.20
C THR A 3 -32.86 -3.31 -4.82
N GLN A 4 -33.22 -3.13 -3.55
CA GLN A 4 -33.54 -1.82 -2.99
C GLN A 4 -32.31 -1.30 -2.23
N ASP A 5 -31.84 -0.15 -2.72
CA ASP A 5 -31.28 0.94 -1.93
C ASP A 5 -29.95 0.70 -1.22
N SER A 6 -28.91 0.48 -2.02
CA SER A 6 -27.52 0.80 -1.67
C SER A 6 -27.18 2.25 -2.03
N LYS A 7 -27.98 3.21 -1.57
CA LYS A 7 -27.65 4.64 -1.61
C LYS A 7 -28.11 5.26 -0.30
N ASP A 8 -27.25 6.10 0.26
CA ASP A 8 -27.46 6.93 1.45
C ASP A 8 -26.86 6.41 2.77
N ILE A 9 -25.61 5.93 2.70
CA ILE A 9 -24.66 6.12 3.81
C ILE A 9 -23.59 7.13 3.38
N ASP A 10 -24.01 8.21 2.73
CA ASP A 10 -23.18 9.42 2.64
C ASP A 10 -23.49 10.26 3.88
N LEU A 11 -23.08 9.73 5.05
CA LEU A 11 -23.08 10.49 6.29
C LEU A 11 -22.14 11.67 6.06
N TRP A 12 -22.70 12.88 6.12
CA TRP A 12 -21.99 14.15 6.33
C TRP A 12 -20.64 13.88 6.98
N ILE A 13 -19.54 14.09 6.25
CA ILE A 13 -18.20 13.79 6.77
C ILE A 13 -17.95 14.75 7.93
N HIS A 14 -18.29 14.30 9.13
CA HIS A 14 -17.89 14.95 10.37
C HIS A 14 -16.35 14.98 10.38
N LYS A 15 -15.75 16.10 10.82
CA LYS A 15 -14.29 16.18 10.99
C LYS A 15 -13.82 14.94 11.75
N SER A 16 -12.84 14.22 11.21
CA SER A 16 -12.32 12.98 11.78
C SER A 16 -12.01 13.18 13.27
N GLY A 17 -12.63 12.38 14.15
CA GLY A 17 -12.47 12.45 15.60
C GLY A 17 -13.58 13.16 16.38
N GLY A 18 -14.62 13.68 15.72
CA GLY A 18 -15.79 14.29 16.38
C GLY A 18 -16.95 13.35 16.71
N SER A 19 -16.80 12.04 16.49
CA SER A 19 -17.84 11.02 16.74
C SER A 19 -17.46 10.14 17.94
N ALA A 20 -18.43 9.89 18.82
CA ALA A 20 -18.30 8.93 19.91
C ALA A 20 -19.24 7.74 19.64
N ILE A 21 -18.71 6.52 19.78
CA ILE A 21 -19.52 5.29 19.68
C ILE A 21 -19.91 4.89 21.09
N VAL A 22 -21.21 4.94 21.38
CA VAL A 22 -21.76 4.53 22.67
C VAL A 22 -22.26 3.09 22.55
N LEU A 23 -21.66 2.19 23.34
CA LEU A 23 -22.09 0.80 23.44
C LEU A 23 -23.02 0.65 24.64
N MET A 24 -24.24 0.18 24.39
CA MET A 24 -25.24 -0.09 25.42
C MET A 24 -25.35 -1.60 25.63
N ALA A 25 -25.85 -2.01 26.81
CA ALA A 25 -25.97 -3.43 27.16
C ALA A 25 -27.01 -4.18 26.31
N ASP A 26 -28.18 -3.56 26.08
CA ASP A 26 -29.32 -4.20 25.39
C ASP A 26 -29.89 -3.34 24.27
N GLU A 27 -30.45 -3.96 23.23
CA GLU A 27 -31.16 -3.28 22.13
C GLU A 27 -32.36 -2.45 22.62
N LYS A 28 -33.11 -2.98 23.59
CA LYS A 28 -34.25 -2.26 24.21
C LYS A 28 -33.81 -0.96 24.88
N SER A 29 -32.60 -0.94 25.47
CA SER A 29 -32.04 0.25 26.10
C SER A 29 -31.66 1.31 25.05
N VAL A 30 -31.16 0.88 23.88
CA VAL A 30 -30.88 1.78 22.74
C VAL A 30 -32.17 2.44 22.26
N ASP A 31 -33.24 1.67 22.08
CA ASP A 31 -34.54 2.20 21.65
C ASP A 31 -35.12 3.23 22.63
N GLN A 32 -34.98 2.99 23.93
CA GLN A 32 -35.43 3.92 24.96
C GLN A 32 -34.65 5.24 24.92
N VAL A 33 -33.32 5.16 24.77
CA VAL A 33 -32.44 6.33 24.65
C VAL A 33 -32.76 7.12 23.38
N LEU A 34 -32.91 6.45 22.22
CA LEU A 34 -33.28 7.10 20.97
C LEU A 34 -34.65 7.77 21.05
N LYS A 35 -35.64 7.14 21.69
CA LYS A 35 -36.96 7.72 21.96
C LYS A 35 -36.87 8.93 22.89
N ALA A 36 -36.04 8.88 23.93
CA ALA A 36 -35.82 9.98 24.85
C ALA A 36 -35.14 11.18 24.16
N ILE A 37 -34.12 10.94 23.35
CA ILE A 37 -33.44 11.95 22.53
C ILE A 37 -34.43 12.58 21.53
N GLY A 38 -35.25 11.76 20.87
CA GLY A 38 -36.29 12.24 19.96
C GLY A 38 -37.31 13.16 20.66
N LYS A 39 -37.70 12.84 21.90
CA LYS A 39 -38.58 13.68 22.73
C LYS A 39 -37.89 14.98 23.17
N ALA A 40 -36.62 14.94 23.55
CA ALA A 40 -35.84 16.11 23.94
C ALA A 40 -35.65 17.08 22.77
N LYS A 41 -35.35 16.57 21.57
CA LYS A 41 -35.24 17.36 20.34
C LYS A 41 -36.55 18.08 20.02
N LYS A 42 -37.70 17.39 20.10
CA LYS A 42 -39.02 17.99 19.83
C LYS A 42 -39.37 19.12 20.81
N LYS A 43 -38.90 19.03 22.06
CA LYS A 43 -39.15 20.05 23.08
C LYS A 43 -38.17 21.23 23.01
N ASN A 44 -37.21 21.22 22.07
CA ASN A 44 -36.09 22.18 21.96
C ASN A 44 -35.30 22.40 23.27
N LYS A 45 -35.50 21.54 24.27
CA LYS A 45 -34.86 21.58 25.57
C LYS A 45 -33.94 20.37 25.65
N MET A 46 -32.69 20.59 25.25
CA MET A 46 -31.65 19.59 25.47
C MET A 46 -31.37 19.51 26.98
N PRO A 47 -31.23 18.31 27.56
CA PRO A 47 -30.80 18.20 28.95
C PRO A 47 -29.42 18.83 29.10
N VAL A 48 -29.21 19.53 30.22
CA VAL A 48 -27.88 20.04 30.56
C VAL A 48 -27.02 18.84 30.94
N TRP A 49 -25.89 18.68 30.24
CA TRP A 49 -24.97 17.58 30.51
C TRP A 49 -24.40 17.72 31.92
N GLY A 50 -24.57 16.71 32.76
CA GLY A 50 -24.09 16.73 34.15
C GLY A 50 -25.11 17.22 35.20
N GLU A 51 -26.34 17.57 34.82
CA GLU A 51 -27.39 17.91 35.78
C GLU A 51 -27.83 16.66 36.56
N GLY A 52 -27.46 16.60 37.85
CA GLY A 52 -27.75 15.46 38.74
C GLY A 52 -26.71 14.35 38.75
N VAL A 53 -25.61 14.49 38.00
CA VAL A 53 -24.42 13.65 38.17
C VAL A 53 -23.72 14.11 39.45
N ALA A 54 -23.45 13.19 40.38
CA ALA A 54 -22.71 13.50 41.60
C ALA A 54 -21.44 14.27 41.23
N SER A 55 -21.12 15.33 41.97
CA SER A 55 -20.01 16.28 41.73
C SER A 55 -18.60 15.65 41.82
N ASP A 56 -18.52 14.33 41.76
CA ASP A 56 -17.30 13.51 41.75
C ASP A 56 -16.67 13.41 40.34
N SER A 57 -17.16 14.19 39.37
CA SER A 57 -16.53 14.31 38.07
C SER A 57 -15.17 15.00 38.22
N PRO A 58 -14.06 14.35 37.86
CA PRO A 58 -12.75 15.01 37.89
C PRO A 58 -12.80 16.22 36.96
N GLY A 59 -12.26 17.35 37.42
CA GLY A 59 -12.21 18.57 36.61
C GLY A 59 -11.61 18.29 35.24
N LEU A 60 -12.28 18.71 34.16
CA LEU A 60 -11.87 18.33 32.80
C LEU A 60 -10.55 18.99 32.36
N GLY A 61 -10.05 20.01 33.09
CA GLY A 61 -8.87 20.79 32.73
C GLY A 61 -7.58 20.32 33.40
N ALA A 62 -7.43 20.57 34.70
CA ALA A 62 -6.17 20.30 35.41
C ALA A 62 -5.79 18.80 35.46
N PRO A 63 -6.72 17.88 35.79
CA PRO A 63 -6.53 16.44 35.61
C PRO A 63 -6.15 16.03 34.18
N TRP A 64 -6.74 16.65 33.17
CA TRP A 64 -6.40 16.37 31.76
C TRP A 64 -4.98 16.83 31.42
N VAL A 65 -4.58 18.05 31.83
CA VAL A 65 -3.22 18.54 31.62
C VAL A 65 -2.21 17.67 32.38
N ALA A 66 -2.50 17.31 33.63
CA ALA A 66 -1.65 16.43 34.42
C ALA A 66 -1.50 15.04 33.79
N ALA A 67 -2.61 14.44 33.32
CA ALA A 67 -2.59 13.19 32.58
C ALA A 67 -1.82 13.33 31.27
N HIS A 68 -2.00 14.42 30.53
CA HIS A 68 -1.29 14.66 29.27
C HIS A 68 0.23 14.80 29.49
N LEU A 69 0.63 15.51 30.55
CA LEU A 69 2.04 15.63 30.94
C LEU A 69 2.62 14.31 31.45
N GLN A 70 1.82 13.47 32.12
CA GLN A 70 2.20 12.10 32.48
C GLN A 70 2.31 11.19 31.26
N LEU A 71 1.41 11.27 30.28
CA LEU A 71 1.54 10.55 29.00
C LEU A 71 2.81 10.98 28.24
N SER A 72 3.13 12.27 28.29
CA SER A 72 4.37 12.80 27.70
C SER A 72 5.63 12.32 28.44
N ARG A 73 5.49 11.88 29.70
CA ARG A 73 6.55 11.32 30.55
C ARG A 73 6.21 9.88 30.92
N ALA A 74 6.31 8.98 29.94
CA ALA A 74 6.04 7.57 30.16
C ALA A 74 6.86 7.00 31.33
N ASP A 75 6.20 6.22 32.19
CA ASP A 75 6.91 5.44 33.20
C ASP A 75 7.82 4.43 32.52
N LYS A 76 9.12 4.55 32.79
CA LYS A 76 10.16 3.74 32.15
C LYS A 76 9.96 2.26 32.47
N ALA A 77 9.59 1.93 33.71
CA ALA A 77 9.44 0.55 34.16
C ALA A 77 8.23 -0.13 33.49
N ALA A 78 7.06 0.52 33.50
CA ALA A 78 5.87 0.02 32.82
C ALA A 78 6.09 -0.16 31.30
N THR A 79 6.77 0.80 30.66
CA THR A 79 7.06 0.74 29.22
C THR A 79 8.05 -0.38 28.89
N GLN A 80 9.11 -0.54 29.69
CA GLN A 80 10.03 -1.66 29.51
C GLN A 80 9.31 -3.01 29.66
N LYS A 81 8.44 -3.15 30.66
CA LYS A 81 7.66 -4.37 30.87
C LYS A 81 6.75 -4.68 29.68
N SER A 82 6.06 -3.69 29.12
CA SER A 82 5.19 -3.88 27.96
C SER A 82 5.98 -4.26 26.71
N VAL A 83 7.11 -3.61 26.47
CA VAL A 83 8.03 -3.92 25.36
C VAL A 83 8.60 -5.31 25.48
N HIS A 84 9.07 -5.71 26.67
CA HIS A 84 9.57 -7.07 26.91
C HIS A 84 8.48 -8.13 26.73
N ALA A 85 7.27 -7.88 27.23
CA ALA A 85 6.15 -8.80 27.01
C ALA A 85 5.83 -8.96 25.51
N PHE A 86 5.84 -7.87 24.76
CA PHE A 86 5.65 -7.90 23.31
C PHE A 86 6.74 -8.73 22.61
N PHE A 87 8.02 -8.44 22.88
CA PHE A 87 9.13 -9.18 22.27
C PHE A 87 9.16 -10.64 22.67
N ASN A 88 8.76 -11.00 23.89
CA ASN A 88 8.67 -12.40 24.30
C ASN A 88 7.62 -13.15 23.47
N VAL A 89 6.44 -12.56 23.27
CA VAL A 89 5.39 -13.15 22.43
C VAL A 89 5.81 -13.20 20.96
N PHE A 90 6.42 -12.13 20.45
CA PHE A 90 6.89 -12.04 19.07
C PHE A 90 7.98 -13.07 18.78
N ASN A 91 9.03 -13.13 19.61
CA ASN A 91 10.13 -14.08 19.47
C ASN A 91 9.65 -15.53 19.60
N ARG A 92 8.66 -15.80 20.45
CA ARG A 92 8.04 -17.12 20.53
C ARG A 92 7.35 -17.50 19.22
N LYS A 93 6.53 -16.59 18.66
CA LYS A 93 5.87 -16.79 17.37
C LYS A 93 6.86 -16.97 16.22
N GLU A 94 7.95 -16.20 16.18
CA GLU A 94 8.99 -16.37 15.16
C GLU A 94 9.71 -17.72 15.28
N LYS A 95 10.01 -18.17 16.50
CA LYS A 95 10.59 -19.50 16.73
C LYS A 95 9.65 -20.60 16.28
N GLU A 96 8.37 -20.53 16.66
CA GLU A 96 7.33 -21.47 16.21
C GLU A 96 7.20 -21.48 14.67
N ALA A 97 7.23 -20.31 14.03
CA ALA A 97 7.21 -20.20 12.56
C ALA A 97 8.47 -20.81 11.92
N ALA A 98 9.65 -20.61 12.51
CA ALA A 98 10.89 -21.21 12.03
C ALA A 98 10.92 -22.74 12.22
N GLU A 99 10.39 -23.23 13.34
CA GLU A 99 10.29 -24.67 13.62
C GLU A 99 9.27 -25.35 12.72
N THR A 100 8.09 -24.76 12.51
CA THR A 100 7.10 -25.27 11.55
C THR A 100 7.66 -25.28 10.13
N ALA A 101 8.38 -24.24 9.71
CA ALA A 101 9.07 -24.22 8.42
C ALA A 101 10.16 -25.31 8.29
N LYS A 102 10.91 -25.58 9.37
CA LYS A 102 11.86 -26.71 9.41
C LYS A 102 11.15 -28.05 9.35
N ARG A 103 10.03 -28.21 10.05
CA ARG A 103 9.23 -29.44 10.05
C ARG A 103 8.68 -29.73 8.66
N LEU A 104 8.06 -28.74 8.03
CA LEU A 104 7.58 -28.79 6.64
C LEU A 104 8.70 -29.13 5.63
N ARG A 105 9.96 -28.77 5.91
CA ARG A 105 11.10 -29.13 5.07
C ARG A 105 11.57 -30.59 5.28
N ASN A 106 11.33 -31.14 6.47
CA ASN A 106 11.82 -32.47 6.86
C ASN A 106 10.76 -33.57 6.72
N GLU A 107 9.48 -33.22 6.58
CA GLU A 107 8.40 -34.16 6.26
C GLU A 107 8.58 -34.63 4.81
N PRO A 108 8.79 -35.95 4.56
CA PRO A 108 8.87 -36.50 3.21
C PRO A 108 7.51 -36.42 2.53
N ASP A 109 7.49 -36.04 1.26
CA ASP A 109 6.26 -36.06 0.45
C ASP A 109 5.74 -37.51 0.29
N GLU A 110 4.49 -37.68 -0.16
CA GLU A 110 3.83 -38.99 -0.37
C GLU A 110 4.64 -39.96 -1.28
N ASP A 111 5.53 -39.41 -2.11
CA ASP A 111 6.44 -40.14 -3.00
C ASP A 111 7.87 -40.38 -2.40
N GLY A 112 8.12 -40.02 -1.14
CA GLY A 112 9.39 -40.30 -0.44
C GLY A 112 10.57 -39.38 -0.81
N PHE A 113 10.33 -38.28 -1.54
CA PHE A 113 11.35 -37.29 -1.85
C PHE A 113 11.40 -36.18 -0.79
N VAL A 114 12.62 -35.80 -0.39
CA VAL A 114 12.87 -34.67 0.52
C VAL A 114 13.19 -33.43 -0.30
N THR A 115 12.36 -32.39 -0.22
CA THR A 115 12.59 -31.13 -0.93
C THR A 115 13.74 -30.34 -0.30
N VAL A 116 14.90 -30.33 -0.96
CA VAL A 116 16.07 -29.55 -0.52
C VAL A 116 15.86 -28.06 -0.83
N THR A 117 15.09 -27.36 -0.01
CA THR A 117 14.98 -25.90 -0.08
C THR A 117 16.18 -25.24 0.62
N ARG A 118 16.76 -24.18 0.04
CA ARG A 118 17.85 -23.43 0.69
C ARG A 118 17.29 -22.70 1.92
N GLY A 119 17.57 -23.20 3.12
CA GLY A 119 17.03 -22.73 4.40
C GLY A 119 17.49 -21.33 4.80
N GLY A 120 16.99 -20.30 4.11
CA GLY A 120 17.46 -18.93 4.25
C GLY A 120 16.39 -17.86 4.41
N ARG A 121 15.08 -18.17 4.42
CA ARG A 121 14.06 -17.14 4.73
C ARG A 121 12.75 -17.73 5.23
N ALA A 122 12.49 -17.51 6.51
CA ALA A 122 11.21 -17.74 7.18
C ALA A 122 10.42 -16.42 7.38
N THR A 123 10.82 -15.33 6.71
CA THR A 123 9.99 -14.12 6.64
C THR A 123 9.20 -14.15 5.34
N PRO A 124 7.88 -13.87 5.36
CA PRO A 124 7.17 -13.59 4.13
C PRO A 124 7.90 -12.44 3.44
N ALA A 125 8.33 -12.67 2.20
CA ALA A 125 9.07 -11.67 1.44
C ALA A 125 8.31 -10.35 1.52
N THR A 126 8.96 -9.34 2.11
CA THR A 126 8.44 -7.98 2.15
C THR A 126 8.07 -7.59 0.72
N LYS A 127 6.96 -6.86 0.51
CA LYS A 127 6.45 -6.54 -0.85
C LYS A 127 7.56 -6.07 -1.80
N ASN A 128 8.49 -5.24 -1.31
CA ASN A 128 9.65 -4.75 -2.07
C ASN A 128 10.57 -5.85 -2.61
N GLU A 129 10.74 -6.95 -1.88
CA GLU A 129 11.62 -8.03 -2.29
C GLU A 129 10.94 -9.01 -3.25
N ALA A 130 9.63 -9.20 -3.10
CA ALA A 130 8.83 -9.90 -4.10
C ALA A 130 8.84 -9.14 -5.44
N GLU A 131 8.76 -7.82 -5.40
CA GLU A 131 8.90 -6.95 -6.58
C GLU A 131 10.30 -7.03 -7.18
N ALA A 132 11.36 -6.96 -6.36
CA ALA A 132 12.74 -7.10 -6.82
C ALA A 132 13.02 -8.48 -7.43
N ALA A 133 12.43 -9.55 -6.90
CA ALA A 133 12.55 -10.89 -7.47
C ALA A 133 11.83 -11.00 -8.82
N ARG A 134 10.64 -10.41 -8.94
CA ARG A 134 9.90 -10.34 -10.21
C ARG A 134 10.67 -9.56 -11.27
N GLN A 135 11.24 -8.41 -10.91
CA GLN A 135 12.09 -7.63 -11.81
C GLN A 135 13.31 -8.43 -12.28
N LYS A 136 14.02 -9.10 -11.36
CA LYS A 136 15.15 -9.97 -11.72
C LYS A 136 14.75 -11.13 -12.64
N MET A 137 13.55 -11.69 -12.50
CA MET A 137 13.03 -12.72 -13.41
C MET A 137 12.73 -12.16 -14.80
N VAL A 138 12.12 -10.97 -14.87
CA VAL A 138 11.84 -10.28 -16.14
C VAL A 138 13.15 -9.92 -16.85
N ASP A 139 14.14 -9.38 -16.14
CA ASP A 139 15.44 -9.03 -16.72
C ASP A 139 16.18 -10.26 -17.25
N ARG A 140 16.13 -11.38 -16.53
CA ARG A 140 16.71 -12.66 -17.00
C ARG A 140 15.98 -13.19 -18.22
N ALA A 141 14.66 -13.07 -18.28
CA ALA A 141 13.88 -13.48 -19.44
C ALA A 141 14.16 -12.58 -20.66
N ALA A 142 14.34 -11.27 -20.46
CA ALA A 142 14.72 -10.33 -21.50
C ALA A 142 16.12 -10.65 -22.05
N LYS A 143 17.11 -10.85 -21.17
CA LYS A 143 18.47 -11.23 -21.58
C LYS A 143 18.50 -12.54 -22.37
N LYS A 144 17.77 -13.57 -21.92
CA LYS A 144 17.64 -14.83 -22.67
C LYS A 144 17.02 -14.64 -24.05
N LYS A 145 16.00 -13.77 -24.17
CA LYS A 145 15.40 -13.45 -25.48
C LYS A 145 16.36 -12.72 -26.41
N ASP A 146 17.21 -11.85 -25.88
CA ASP A 146 18.19 -11.13 -26.68
C ASP A 146 19.39 -12.01 -27.06
N GLU A 147 19.84 -12.92 -26.19
CA GLU A 147 20.87 -13.93 -26.51
C GLU A 147 20.41 -14.90 -27.61
N THR A 148 19.11 -15.16 -27.74
CA THR A 148 18.57 -15.99 -28.84
C THR A 148 18.42 -15.25 -30.18
N LYS A 149 18.58 -13.93 -30.20
CA LYS A 149 18.61 -13.15 -31.45
C LYS A 149 20.06 -13.13 -31.96
N ASP A 150 20.23 -13.19 -33.27
CA ASP A 150 21.53 -13.17 -33.97
C ASP A 150 22.36 -14.48 -33.93
N PHE A 151 21.74 -15.62 -33.59
CA PHE A 151 22.41 -16.93 -33.65
C PHE A 151 22.88 -17.30 -35.07
N TYR A 152 22.15 -16.86 -36.11
CA TYR A 152 22.46 -17.23 -37.49
C TYR A 152 22.93 -16.06 -38.36
N ARG A 153 23.86 -16.34 -39.29
CA ARG A 153 24.43 -15.35 -40.23
C ARG A 153 23.38 -14.68 -41.13
N PHE A 154 22.23 -15.31 -41.38
CA PHE A 154 21.15 -14.69 -42.16
C PHE A 154 20.44 -13.59 -41.37
N GLN A 155 20.29 -13.72 -40.04
CA GLN A 155 19.70 -12.71 -39.16
C GLN A 155 20.55 -11.44 -39.16
N LEU A 156 21.88 -11.62 -39.06
CA LEU A 156 22.84 -10.51 -39.11
C LEU A 156 22.82 -9.76 -40.45
N ARG A 157 22.65 -10.49 -41.57
CA ARG A 157 22.55 -9.90 -42.91
C ARG A 157 21.25 -9.12 -43.09
N GLU A 158 20.11 -9.68 -42.67
CA GLU A 158 18.82 -9.00 -42.68
C GLU A 158 18.84 -7.73 -41.82
N ARG A 159 19.42 -7.79 -40.61
CA ARG A 159 19.56 -6.62 -39.73
C ARG A 159 20.38 -5.51 -40.37
N ARG A 160 21.55 -5.85 -40.94
CA ARG A 160 22.42 -4.87 -41.63
C ARG A 160 21.72 -4.25 -42.84
N LYS A 161 20.93 -5.03 -43.59
CA LYS A 161 20.14 -4.54 -44.71
C LYS A 161 19.04 -3.58 -44.26
N ALA A 162 18.36 -3.91 -43.15
CA ALA A 162 17.35 -3.03 -42.55
C ALA A 162 17.96 -1.71 -42.04
N GLU A 163 19.12 -1.77 -41.36
CA GLU A 163 19.88 -0.60 -40.92
C GLU A 163 20.29 0.29 -42.11
N GLN A 164 20.82 -0.31 -43.18
CA GLN A 164 21.15 0.41 -44.41
C GLN A 164 19.92 1.06 -45.05
N ALA A 165 18.80 0.34 -45.15
CA ALA A 165 17.56 0.89 -45.70
C ALA A 165 17.02 2.07 -44.88
N LEU A 166 17.11 2.03 -43.55
CA LEU A 166 16.75 3.14 -42.68
C LEU A 166 17.67 4.36 -42.89
N LEU A 167 18.96 4.13 -43.13
CA LEU A 167 19.91 5.20 -43.41
C LEU A 167 19.63 5.88 -44.75
N LEU A 168 19.32 5.11 -45.80
CA LEU A 168 18.91 5.65 -47.10
C LEU A 168 17.62 6.48 -46.97
N LYS A 169 16.62 5.98 -46.25
CA LYS A 169 15.37 6.72 -46.00
C LYS A 169 15.61 8.07 -45.33
N LYS A 170 16.42 8.09 -44.26
CA LYS A 170 16.78 9.34 -43.56
C LYS A 170 17.53 10.31 -44.49
N PHE A 171 18.41 9.79 -45.34
CA PHE A 171 19.12 10.61 -46.32
C PHE A 171 18.18 11.23 -47.36
N ASP A 172 17.24 10.46 -47.88
CA ASP A 172 16.25 10.97 -48.85
C ASP A 172 15.32 12.01 -48.22
N GLU A 173 14.89 11.81 -46.97
CA GLU A 173 14.11 12.78 -46.20
C GLU A 173 14.89 14.10 -46.02
N ASP A 174 16.16 14.02 -45.65
CA ASP A 174 17.00 15.21 -45.47
C ASP A 174 17.33 15.89 -46.80
N ARG A 175 17.53 15.12 -47.88
CA ARG A 175 17.67 15.66 -49.23
C ARG A 175 16.40 16.42 -49.65
N GLN A 176 15.22 15.86 -49.41
CA GLN A 176 13.94 16.52 -49.70
C GLN A 176 13.77 17.80 -48.87
N LYS A 177 14.13 17.80 -47.58
CA LYS A 177 14.11 19.02 -46.75
C LYS A 177 15.04 20.10 -47.30
N VAL A 178 16.26 19.74 -47.70
CA VAL A 178 17.23 20.69 -48.25
C VAL A 178 16.75 21.26 -49.58
N LEU A 179 16.16 20.44 -50.45
CA LEU A 179 15.55 20.91 -51.70
C LEU A 179 14.39 21.87 -51.43
N ALA A 180 13.49 21.53 -50.52
CA ALA A 180 12.39 22.41 -50.12
C ALA A 180 12.90 23.73 -49.50
N MET A 181 14.00 23.72 -48.75
CA MET A 181 14.63 24.95 -48.25
C MET A 181 15.30 25.76 -49.36
N LYS A 182 15.92 25.12 -50.36
CA LYS A 182 16.50 25.80 -51.52
C LYS A 182 15.43 26.46 -52.40
N GLU A 183 14.31 25.79 -52.63
CA GLU A 183 13.17 26.33 -53.36
C GLU A 183 12.56 27.54 -52.62
N LYS A 184 12.38 27.43 -51.29
CA LYS A 184 11.89 28.55 -50.45
C LYS A 184 12.87 29.73 -50.36
N ARG A 185 14.19 29.47 -50.46
CA ARG A 185 15.23 30.52 -50.43
C ARG A 185 15.50 31.18 -51.77
N GLY A 186 14.91 30.68 -52.87
CA GLY A 186 14.97 31.29 -54.21
C GLY A 186 16.36 31.76 -54.63
N ASN A 187 17.20 30.87 -55.16
CA ASN A 187 18.48 31.15 -55.85
C ASN A 187 19.31 32.37 -55.37
N PHE A 188 19.37 32.61 -54.05
CA PHE A 188 20.17 33.69 -53.46
C PHE A 188 21.66 33.38 -53.66
N ARG A 189 22.28 34.09 -54.61
CA ARG A 189 23.74 34.16 -54.78
C ARG A 189 24.24 35.34 -53.94
N PRO A 190 24.89 35.12 -52.79
CA PRO A 190 25.59 36.21 -52.12
C PRO A 190 26.77 36.64 -53.00
N GLU A 191 26.79 37.91 -53.41
CA GLU A 191 28.02 38.52 -53.93
C GLU A 191 29.00 38.74 -52.77
N THR A 192 30.30 38.61 -53.07
CA THR A 192 31.43 38.92 -52.18
C THR A 192 31.33 40.31 -51.55
#